data_AF-A0A377ZE62-F1
#
_entry.id   AF-A0A377ZE62-F1
#
_cell.length_a   1.000
_cell.length_b   1.000
_cell.length_c   1.000
_cell.angle_alpha   90.00
_cell.angle_beta   90.00
_cell.angle_gamma   90.00
#
_symmetry.space_group_name_H-M   'P 1'
#
loop_
_entity.id
_entity.type
_entity.pdbx_description
1 polymer ?
#
loop_
_entity_poly.entity_id
_entity_poly.type
_entity_poly.pdbx_seq_one_letter_code
_entity_poly.pdbx_strand_id
1 'polypeptide(L)'
;MLPSLWFFLDDFSEVGEKTIKNFVNVVLSPLNNWANDFICFKVAAYPNRVYYGDIDVGKIDIVDLDFYNLYSRYDKSTMESLSVDFTKRLLQQRISGFCRKDFSEYFDISSTSIDEYCDLIFKTSMNVPRIVGYILYYCHQTHTSLGRKNTRQAIEVAAENYYEKVVSKFFDIATHSLMSFSEKVSELQQKELLDLVVSKLKSVKRQISSGEFSGLIYNKERTNPYCSHFHFQPNLEHFLRTLELNFFVTKYNEMVNKKGVKVSIYGLNYGLSKSQNLRWGRPRRNAV
;
A
#
# COMPACT_ATOMS: atom_id res chain seq x y z
N MET A 1 -7.49 17.38 -35.60
CA MET A 1 -7.93 16.68 -34.38
C MET A 1 -8.92 17.60 -33.69
N LEU A 2 -10.19 17.19 -33.53
CA LEU A 2 -11.16 18.00 -32.80
C LEU A 2 -10.68 18.14 -31.34
N PRO A 3 -10.85 19.30 -30.69
CA PRO A 3 -10.45 19.45 -29.29
C PRO A 3 -11.35 18.59 -28.41
N SER A 4 -10.79 17.61 -27.71
CA SER A 4 -11.53 16.83 -26.71
C SER A 4 -11.56 17.56 -25.37
N LEU A 5 -12.71 17.53 -24.69
CA LEU A 5 -12.90 18.02 -23.34
C LEU A 5 -12.63 16.89 -22.34
N TRP A 6 -11.71 17.12 -21.40
CA TRP A 6 -11.31 16.14 -20.40
C TRP A 6 -11.84 16.51 -19.03
N PHE A 7 -12.59 15.59 -18.42
CA PHE A 7 -13.06 15.70 -17.03
C PHE A 7 -12.29 14.72 -16.16
N PHE A 8 -11.68 15.24 -15.10
CA PHE A 8 -11.00 14.44 -14.09
C PHE A 8 -11.86 14.44 -12.83
N LEU A 9 -12.35 13.26 -12.47
CA LEU A 9 -13.18 13.06 -11.28
C LEU A 9 -12.35 12.31 -10.25
N ASP A 10 -11.81 13.06 -9.29
CA ASP A 10 -11.14 12.50 -8.12
C ASP A 10 -12.18 12.17 -7.03
N ASP A 11 -11.84 11.27 -6.11
CA ASP A 11 -12.68 10.89 -4.96
C ASP A 11 -14.12 10.43 -5.32
N PHE A 12 -14.32 9.93 -6.54
CA PHE A 12 -15.62 9.45 -7.04
C PHE A 12 -16.26 8.42 -6.11
N SER A 13 -15.43 7.57 -5.52
CA SER A 13 -15.89 6.54 -4.60
C SER A 13 -16.27 7.05 -3.22
N GLU A 14 -15.99 8.29 -2.83
CA GLU A 14 -16.29 8.77 -1.46
C GLU A 14 -17.80 9.05 -1.24
N VAL A 15 -18.54 9.32 -2.31
CA VAL A 15 -19.98 9.57 -2.23
C VAL A 15 -20.78 8.26 -2.04
N GLY A 16 -21.99 8.40 -1.49
CA GLY A 16 -22.88 7.27 -1.25
C GLY A 16 -23.29 6.54 -2.53
N GLU A 17 -23.56 5.24 -2.42
CA GLU A 17 -23.86 4.34 -3.55
C GLU A 17 -25.00 4.88 -4.45
N LYS A 18 -26.07 5.39 -3.84
CA LYS A 18 -27.20 5.98 -4.58
C LYS A 18 -26.77 7.16 -5.44
N THR A 19 -25.88 8.01 -4.91
CA THR A 19 -25.34 9.17 -5.62
C THR A 19 -24.46 8.73 -6.78
N ILE A 20 -23.58 7.75 -6.56
CA ILE A 20 -22.75 7.16 -7.63
C ILE A 20 -23.63 6.62 -8.75
N LYS A 21 -24.62 5.78 -8.42
CA LYS A 21 -25.51 5.17 -9.41
C LYS A 21 -26.27 6.22 -10.22
N ASN A 22 -26.80 7.24 -9.54
CA ASN A 22 -27.49 8.34 -10.22
C ASN A 22 -26.55 9.13 -11.15
N PHE A 23 -25.37 9.50 -10.67
CA PHE A 23 -24.41 10.27 -11.47
C PHE A 23 -23.93 9.48 -12.69
N VAL A 24 -23.65 8.17 -12.52
CA VAL A 24 -23.26 7.31 -13.64
C VAL A 24 -24.35 7.25 -14.69
N ASN A 25 -25.59 6.92 -14.29
CA ASN A 25 -26.68 6.70 -15.23
C ASN A 25 -27.17 7.98 -15.91
N VAL A 26 -27.13 9.12 -15.22
CA VAL A 26 -27.66 10.39 -15.74
C VAL A 26 -26.59 11.21 -16.47
N VAL A 27 -25.31 11.09 -16.07
CA VAL A 27 -24.23 11.94 -16.59
C VAL A 27 -23.17 11.12 -17.34
N LEU A 28 -22.50 10.18 -16.66
CA LEU A 28 -21.34 9.50 -17.28
C LEU A 28 -21.74 8.63 -18.48
N SER A 29 -22.71 7.73 -18.33
CA SER A 29 -23.09 6.80 -19.40
C SER A 29 -23.63 7.52 -20.64
N PRO A 30 -24.56 8.50 -20.53
CA PRO A 30 -25.06 9.22 -21.69
C PRO A 30 -23.96 10.02 -22.41
N LEU A 31 -23.12 10.75 -21.65
CA LEU A 31 -22.06 11.57 -22.26
C LEU A 31 -20.97 10.71 -22.89
N ASN A 32 -20.57 9.60 -22.25
CA ASN A 32 -19.61 8.66 -22.83
C ASN A 32 -20.13 8.06 -24.14
N ASN A 33 -21.41 7.67 -24.18
CA ASN A 33 -21.97 6.96 -25.33
C ASN A 33 -22.34 7.89 -26.50
N TRP A 34 -22.67 9.16 -26.25
CA TRP A 34 -23.12 10.10 -27.29
C TRP A 34 -22.03 11.04 -27.80
N ALA A 35 -20.97 11.29 -27.02
CA ALA A 35 -20.01 12.34 -27.35
C ALA A 35 -18.96 11.95 -28.42
N ASN A 36 -18.96 10.73 -28.98
CA ASN A 36 -18.00 10.29 -30.03
C ASN A 36 -16.56 10.77 -29.76
N ASP A 37 -16.03 10.49 -28.56
CA ASP A 37 -14.68 10.87 -28.09
C ASP A 37 -14.40 12.38 -27.93
N PHE A 38 -15.42 13.24 -28.07
CA PHE A 38 -15.31 14.66 -27.74
C PHE A 38 -15.25 14.90 -26.23
N ILE A 39 -15.95 14.09 -25.42
CA ILE A 39 -15.92 14.16 -23.96
C ILE A 39 -15.24 12.91 -23.42
N CYS A 40 -14.15 13.10 -22.68
CA CYS A 40 -13.39 12.01 -22.07
C CYS A 40 -13.38 12.16 -20.55
N PHE A 41 -13.74 11.09 -19.84
CA PHE A 41 -13.69 11.05 -18.39
C PHE A 41 -12.49 10.24 -17.91
N LYS A 42 -11.75 10.79 -16.94
CA LYS A 42 -10.81 10.04 -16.11
C LYS A 42 -11.35 10.03 -14.69
N VAL A 43 -11.76 8.85 -14.22
CA VAL A 43 -12.44 8.68 -12.93
C VAL A 43 -11.53 7.89 -12.01
N ALA A 44 -11.15 8.48 -10.88
CA ALA A 44 -10.42 7.78 -9.83
C ALA A 44 -11.42 7.15 -8.87
N ALA A 45 -11.40 5.82 -8.78
CA ALA A 45 -12.36 5.06 -7.99
C ALA A 45 -11.68 3.88 -7.29
N TYR A 46 -12.17 3.53 -6.10
CA TYR A 46 -11.73 2.31 -5.43
C TYR A 46 -12.30 1.07 -6.16
N PRO A 47 -11.52 0.00 -6.36
CA PRO A 47 -11.95 -1.16 -7.17
C PRO A 47 -13.29 -1.79 -6.75
N ASN A 48 -13.62 -1.75 -5.46
CA ASN A 48 -14.88 -2.28 -4.92
C ASN A 48 -15.98 -1.22 -4.77
N ARG A 49 -15.75 -0.01 -5.28
CA ARG A 49 -16.68 1.13 -5.23
C ARG A 49 -16.91 1.77 -6.60
N VAL A 50 -17.07 0.93 -7.63
CA VAL A 50 -17.36 1.33 -9.01
C VAL A 50 -18.71 0.76 -9.45
N TYR A 51 -19.49 1.57 -10.17
CA TYR A 51 -20.69 1.15 -10.88
C TYR A 51 -20.63 1.72 -12.29
N TYR A 52 -20.80 0.86 -13.30
CA TYR A 52 -20.57 1.23 -14.71
C TYR A 52 -21.86 1.64 -15.46
N GLY A 53 -23.04 1.37 -14.91
CA GLY A 53 -24.31 1.61 -15.60
C GLY A 53 -24.35 0.91 -16.97
N ASP A 54 -24.76 1.66 -17.99
CA ASP A 54 -24.85 1.19 -19.38
C ASP A 54 -23.57 1.46 -20.20
N ILE A 55 -22.44 1.76 -19.54
CA ILE A 55 -21.16 1.90 -20.23
C ILE A 55 -20.63 0.51 -20.55
N ASP A 56 -20.23 0.30 -21.81
CA ASP A 56 -19.52 -0.90 -22.21
C ASP A 56 -18.15 -0.97 -21.52
N VAL A 57 -18.02 -1.86 -20.53
CA VAL A 57 -16.80 -2.06 -19.74
C VAL A 57 -15.61 -2.42 -20.63
N GLY A 58 -15.84 -3.06 -21.79
CA GLY A 58 -14.77 -3.39 -22.75
C GLY A 58 -14.14 -2.18 -23.42
N LYS A 59 -14.77 -1.00 -23.33
CA LYS A 59 -14.25 0.27 -23.86
C LYS A 59 -13.56 1.13 -22.80
N ILE A 60 -13.59 0.71 -21.54
CA ILE A 60 -12.99 1.45 -20.43
C ILE A 60 -11.52 1.03 -20.30
N ASP A 61 -10.62 1.99 -20.38
CA ASP A 61 -9.22 1.79 -20.01
C ASP A 61 -9.07 1.88 -18.49
N ILE A 62 -8.77 0.76 -17.84
CA ILE A 62 -8.60 0.66 -16.39
C ILE A 62 -7.11 0.65 -16.08
N VAL A 63 -6.67 1.64 -15.33
CA VAL A 63 -5.29 1.75 -14.83
C VAL A 63 -5.29 1.54 -13.32
N ASP A 64 -4.76 0.41 -12.87
CA ASP A 64 -4.53 0.15 -11.46
C ASP A 64 -3.40 1.04 -10.90
N LEU A 65 -3.59 1.58 -9.70
CA LEU A 65 -2.56 2.37 -9.01
C LEU A 65 -1.78 1.57 -7.95
N ASP A 66 -2.32 0.44 -7.51
CA ASP A 66 -1.70 -0.40 -6.50
C ASP A 66 -0.50 -1.14 -7.08
N PHE A 67 0.63 -1.13 -6.34
CA PHE A 67 1.88 -1.73 -6.81
C PHE A 67 1.73 -3.22 -7.17
N TYR A 68 0.89 -3.95 -6.41
CA TYR A 68 0.61 -5.36 -6.68
C TYR A 68 -0.07 -5.51 -8.03
N ASN A 69 -1.16 -4.79 -8.32
CA ASN A 69 -1.85 -4.93 -9.60
C ASN A 69 -0.97 -4.46 -10.78
N LEU A 70 -0.17 -3.42 -10.58
CA LEU A 70 0.76 -2.90 -11.58
C LEU A 70 1.85 -3.90 -11.96
N TYR A 71 2.40 -4.63 -10.98
CA TYR A 71 3.63 -5.41 -11.18
C TYR A 71 3.46 -6.92 -10.95
N SER A 72 2.30 -7.41 -10.50
CA SER A 72 2.04 -8.83 -10.21
C SER A 72 2.14 -9.75 -11.43
N ARG A 73 2.06 -9.20 -12.65
CA ARG A 73 2.26 -9.96 -13.89
C ARG A 73 3.72 -10.41 -14.05
N TYR A 74 4.65 -9.76 -13.37
CA TYR A 74 6.05 -10.13 -13.35
C TYR A 74 6.35 -11.08 -12.19
N ASP A 75 7.50 -11.76 -12.25
CA ASP A 75 7.95 -12.52 -11.10
C ASP A 75 8.22 -11.58 -9.90
N LYS A 76 8.20 -12.16 -8.70
CA LYS A 76 8.29 -11.42 -7.44
C LYS A 76 9.55 -10.56 -7.30
N SER A 77 10.68 -11.02 -7.82
CA SER A 77 11.95 -10.29 -7.74
C SER A 77 11.90 -9.06 -8.64
N THR A 78 11.38 -9.24 -9.85
CA THR A 78 11.15 -8.15 -10.80
C THR A 78 10.14 -7.15 -10.26
N MET A 79 9.05 -7.61 -9.62
CA MET A 79 8.05 -6.76 -8.97
C MET A 79 8.66 -5.82 -7.91
N GLU A 80 9.51 -6.36 -7.01
CA GLU A 80 10.21 -5.55 -6.00
C GLU A 80 11.17 -4.55 -6.65
N SER A 81 11.96 -4.99 -7.64
CA SER A 81 12.90 -4.12 -8.36
C SER A 81 12.20 -2.94 -9.06
N LEU A 82 11.11 -3.21 -9.78
CA LEU A 82 10.28 -2.20 -10.42
C LEU A 82 9.65 -1.23 -9.41
N SER A 83 9.28 -1.74 -8.23
CA SER A 83 8.71 -0.91 -7.16
C SER A 83 9.76 0.05 -6.59
N VAL A 84 10.99 -0.41 -6.39
CA VAL A 84 12.13 0.44 -5.97
C VAL A 84 12.47 1.47 -7.03
N ASP A 85 12.52 1.08 -8.31
CA ASP A 85 12.75 2.00 -9.43
C ASP A 85 11.70 3.12 -9.48
N PHE A 86 10.41 2.77 -9.32
CA PHE A 86 9.35 3.77 -9.24
C PHE A 86 9.59 4.78 -8.12
N THR A 87 9.92 4.30 -6.91
CA THR A 87 10.21 5.18 -5.77
C THR A 87 11.42 6.07 -6.06
N LYS A 88 12.47 5.52 -6.67
CA LYS A 88 13.68 6.27 -7.07
C LYS A 88 13.35 7.38 -8.06
N ARG A 89 12.63 7.07 -9.14
CA ARG A 89 12.20 8.06 -10.14
C ARG A 89 11.31 9.13 -9.53
N LEU A 90 10.35 8.75 -8.69
CA LEU A 90 9.47 9.70 -7.99
C LEU A 90 10.29 10.68 -7.15
N LEU A 91 11.17 10.19 -6.29
CA LEU A 91 11.98 11.04 -5.41
C LEU A 91 12.95 11.92 -6.20
N GLN A 92 13.63 11.37 -7.19
CA GLN A 92 14.56 12.14 -8.03
C GLN A 92 13.85 13.28 -8.76
N GLN A 93 12.71 13.01 -9.41
CA GLN A 93 11.93 14.02 -10.13
C GLN A 93 11.40 15.11 -9.20
N ARG A 94 10.93 14.75 -7.99
CA ARG A 94 10.43 15.73 -7.02
C ARG A 94 11.55 16.58 -6.43
N ILE A 95 12.66 15.97 -6.04
CA ILE A 95 13.81 16.70 -5.47
C ILE A 95 14.42 17.62 -6.54
N SER A 96 14.65 17.14 -7.76
CA SER A 96 15.22 17.96 -8.83
C SER A 96 14.26 19.09 -9.25
N GLY A 97 12.98 18.77 -9.43
CA GLY A 97 11.98 19.73 -9.91
C GLY A 97 11.61 20.81 -8.89
N PHE A 98 11.41 20.45 -7.62
CA PHE A 98 10.94 21.38 -6.59
C PHE A 98 12.06 21.94 -5.71
N CYS A 99 13.11 21.16 -5.46
CA CYS A 99 14.19 21.57 -4.56
C CYS A 99 15.45 22.02 -5.30
N ARG A 100 15.61 21.64 -6.58
CA ARG A 100 16.83 21.91 -7.38
C ARG A 100 18.11 21.45 -6.67
N LYS A 101 18.03 20.29 -6.01
CA LYS A 101 19.10 19.69 -5.23
C LYS A 101 19.27 18.22 -5.61
N ASP A 102 20.32 17.60 -5.08
CA ASP A 102 20.56 16.16 -5.21
C ASP A 102 20.01 15.38 -4.00
N PHE A 103 19.79 14.08 -4.21
CA PHE A 103 19.34 13.17 -3.15
C PHE A 103 20.29 13.17 -1.93
N SER A 104 21.59 13.30 -2.19
CA SER A 104 22.66 13.33 -1.19
C SER A 104 22.59 14.54 -0.25
N GLU A 105 21.87 15.60 -0.62
CA GLU A 105 21.64 16.78 0.23
C GLU A 105 20.69 16.46 1.38
N TYR A 106 19.77 15.51 1.18
CA TYR A 106 18.72 15.18 2.13
C TYR A 106 18.97 13.86 2.87
N PHE A 107 19.72 12.93 2.28
CA PHE A 107 19.95 11.60 2.84
C PHE A 107 21.43 11.34 3.09
N ASP A 108 21.72 10.66 4.21
CA ASP A 108 23.08 10.27 4.54
C ASP A 108 23.49 9.05 3.71
N ILE A 109 24.20 9.31 2.60
CA ILE A 109 24.68 8.30 1.67
C ILE A 109 26.10 7.79 1.97
N SER A 110 26.66 8.12 3.14
CA SER A 110 28.00 7.65 3.52
C SER A 110 28.07 6.13 3.72
N SER A 111 26.98 5.55 4.25
CA SER A 111 26.88 4.14 4.65
C SER A 111 25.67 3.41 4.07
N THR A 112 24.74 4.13 3.45
CA THR A 112 23.51 3.58 2.86
C THR A 112 23.36 4.10 1.44
N SER A 113 23.23 3.20 0.47
CA SER A 113 23.04 3.58 -0.93
C SER A 113 21.67 4.21 -1.19
N ILE A 114 21.54 4.98 -2.28
CA ILE A 114 20.25 5.55 -2.72
C ILE A 114 19.21 4.43 -2.94
N ASP A 115 19.63 3.30 -3.51
CA ASP A 115 18.73 2.17 -3.77
C ASP A 115 18.23 1.53 -2.47
N GLU A 116 19.07 1.44 -1.43
CA GLU A 116 18.63 0.98 -0.11
C GLU A 116 17.65 1.95 0.58
N TYR A 117 17.84 3.26 0.40
CA TYR A 117 16.85 4.24 0.87
C TYR A 117 15.53 4.13 0.11
N CYS A 118 15.58 3.96 -1.21
CA CYS A 118 14.38 3.80 -2.03
C CYS A 118 13.65 2.49 -1.70
N ASP A 119 14.37 1.40 -1.45
CA ASP A 119 13.82 0.14 -0.94
C ASP A 119 13.14 0.31 0.42
N LEU A 120 13.77 1.02 1.36
CA LEU A 120 13.15 1.29 2.66
C LEU A 120 11.89 2.16 2.51
N ILE A 121 11.95 3.22 1.70
CA ILE A 121 10.81 4.10 1.44
C ILE A 121 9.67 3.33 0.78
N PHE A 122 9.95 2.48 -0.21
CA PHE A 122 8.99 1.55 -0.78
C PHE A 122 8.36 0.68 0.31
N LYS A 123 9.14 0.01 1.16
CA LYS A 123 8.59 -0.86 2.21
C LYS A 123 7.71 -0.12 3.21
N THR A 124 8.05 1.13 3.51
CA THR A 124 7.28 1.96 4.44
C THR A 124 6.02 2.56 3.82
N SER A 125 5.92 2.61 2.48
CA SER A 125 4.85 3.32 1.76
C SER A 125 4.04 2.47 0.78
N MET A 126 4.52 1.28 0.42
CA MET A 126 4.02 0.43 -0.65
C MET A 126 3.81 1.19 -1.98
N ASN A 127 4.74 2.09 -2.32
CA ASN A 127 4.67 2.99 -3.48
C ASN A 127 3.50 3.99 -3.47
N VAL A 128 2.75 4.13 -2.36
CA VAL A 128 1.69 5.14 -2.25
C VAL A 128 2.32 6.52 -2.05
N PRO A 129 2.25 7.45 -3.03
CA PRO A 129 2.99 8.72 -2.96
C PRO A 129 2.57 9.61 -1.78
N ARG A 130 1.30 9.53 -1.37
CA ARG A 130 0.78 10.21 -0.18
C ARG A 130 1.52 9.78 1.08
N ILE A 131 1.77 8.48 1.23
CA ILE A 131 2.49 7.92 2.38
C ILE A 131 3.97 8.32 2.33
N VAL A 132 4.58 8.29 1.15
CA VAL A 132 5.95 8.84 0.95
C VAL A 132 6.02 10.29 1.42
N GLY A 133 5.03 11.12 1.06
CA GLY A 133 4.93 12.50 1.52
C GLY A 133 4.92 12.64 3.05
N TYR A 134 4.09 11.85 3.74
CA TYR A 134 4.05 11.85 5.21
C TYR A 134 5.39 11.42 5.83
N ILE A 135 6.01 10.36 5.30
CA ILE A 135 7.31 9.89 5.79
C ILE A 135 8.36 11.00 5.64
N LEU A 136 8.46 11.61 4.46
CA LEU A 136 9.41 12.71 4.22
C LEU A 136 9.10 13.93 5.08
N TYR A 137 7.82 14.22 5.33
CA TYR A 137 7.40 15.30 6.23
C TYR A 137 7.89 15.07 7.66
N TYR A 138 7.70 13.87 8.23
CA TYR A 138 8.18 13.55 9.57
C TYR A 138 9.71 13.49 9.65
N CYS A 139 10.39 13.02 8.61
CA CYS A 139 11.84 13.13 8.46
C CYS A 139 12.28 14.61 8.45
N HIS A 140 11.57 15.48 7.73
CA HIS A 140 11.88 16.90 7.69
C HIS A 140 11.76 17.55 9.08
N GLN A 141 10.69 17.28 9.82
CA GLN A 141 10.49 17.81 11.16
C GLN A 141 11.59 17.40 12.15
N THR A 142 12.15 16.20 12.01
CA THR A 142 13.11 15.65 12.98
C THR A 142 14.57 15.79 12.57
N HIS A 143 14.87 15.93 11.28
CA HIS A 143 16.22 15.95 10.74
C HIS A 143 16.46 17.14 9.82
N THR A 144 15.77 17.19 8.67
CA THR A 144 16.11 18.16 7.61
C THR A 144 15.95 19.62 8.05
N SER A 145 14.91 19.95 8.81
CA SER A 145 14.70 21.30 9.37
C SER A 145 15.78 21.71 10.38
N LEU A 146 16.47 20.74 10.99
CA LEU A 146 17.58 20.93 11.91
C LEU A 146 18.96 20.90 11.20
N GLY A 147 18.98 20.92 9.86
CA GLY A 147 20.21 20.84 9.07
C GLY A 147 20.87 19.45 9.07
N ARG A 148 20.14 18.39 9.46
CA ARG A 148 20.65 17.02 9.49
C ARG A 148 20.15 16.23 8.28
N LYS A 149 20.98 15.32 7.78
CA LYS A 149 20.60 14.37 6.74
C LYS A 149 19.75 13.24 7.34
N ASN A 150 18.79 12.75 6.55
CA ASN A 150 17.91 11.66 6.92
C ASN A 150 18.70 10.34 6.91
N THR A 151 18.56 9.57 7.99
CA THR A 151 19.16 8.23 8.14
C THR A 151 18.08 7.15 7.96
N ARG A 152 18.50 5.88 7.87
CA ARG A 152 17.54 4.74 7.86
C ARG A 152 16.63 4.77 9.08
N GLN A 153 17.20 4.99 10.26
CA GLN A 153 16.45 5.07 11.51
C GLN A 153 15.42 6.21 11.49
N ALA A 154 15.75 7.36 10.88
CA ALA A 154 14.82 8.47 10.74
C ALA A 154 13.57 8.06 9.95
N ILE A 155 13.74 7.32 8.85
CA ILE A 155 12.63 6.82 8.02
C ILE A 155 11.79 5.80 8.79
N GLU A 156 12.42 4.88 9.53
CA GLU A 156 11.71 3.88 10.32
C GLU A 156 10.84 4.54 11.42
N VAL A 157 11.38 5.54 12.12
CA VAL A 157 10.66 6.33 13.12
C VAL A 157 9.55 7.18 12.46
N ALA A 158 9.80 7.75 11.29
CA ALA A 158 8.79 8.47 10.52
C ALA A 158 7.62 7.58 10.09
N ALA A 159 7.89 6.32 9.71
CA ALA A 159 6.86 5.35 9.36
C ALA A 159 6.01 4.93 10.57
N GLU A 160 6.63 4.77 11.74
CA GLU A 160 5.93 4.53 13.00
C GLU A 160 5.02 5.72 13.38
N ASN A 161 5.56 6.95 13.32
CA ASN A 161 4.78 8.17 13.54
C ASN A 161 3.61 8.32 12.56
N TYR A 162 3.82 7.98 11.28
CA TYR A 162 2.75 7.98 10.28
C TYR A 162 1.63 7.00 10.67
N TYR A 163 1.99 5.78 11.07
CA TYR A 163 1.02 4.81 11.53
C TYR A 163 0.21 5.34 12.72
N GLU A 164 0.89 5.84 13.76
CA GLU A 164 0.24 6.29 15.00
C GLU A 164 -0.62 7.55 14.85
N LYS A 165 -0.23 8.47 13.98
CA LYS A 165 -0.90 9.76 13.83
C LYS A 165 -1.95 9.78 12.72
N VAL A 166 -1.85 8.88 11.74
CA VAL A 166 -2.71 8.89 10.56
C VAL A 166 -3.49 7.59 10.43
N VAL A 167 -2.81 6.45 10.38
CA VAL A 167 -3.45 5.15 10.07
C VAL A 167 -4.30 4.66 11.24
N SER A 168 -3.72 4.60 12.46
CA SER A 168 -4.43 4.10 13.65
C SER A 168 -5.65 4.94 14.00
N LYS A 169 -5.63 6.24 13.64
CA LYS A 169 -6.73 7.19 13.84
C LYS A 169 -8.00 6.81 13.09
N PHE A 170 -7.92 5.94 12.10
CA PHE A 170 -9.10 5.32 11.51
C PHE A 170 -10.03 4.75 12.61
N PHE A 171 -9.51 4.00 13.57
CA PHE A 171 -10.34 3.42 14.64
C PHE A 171 -10.79 4.44 15.71
N ASP A 172 -10.22 5.65 15.73
CA ASP A 172 -10.59 6.73 16.66
C ASP A 172 -11.65 7.67 16.04
N ILE A 173 -11.59 7.90 14.72
CA ILE A 173 -12.38 8.90 13.97
C ILE A 173 -13.64 8.29 13.32
N ALA A 174 -13.73 6.96 13.25
CA ALA A 174 -14.66 6.29 12.36
C ALA A 174 -16.17 6.39 12.69
N THR A 175 -16.58 7.28 13.61
CA THR A 175 -17.91 7.90 13.51
C THR A 175 -18.20 8.55 12.13
N HIS A 176 -17.21 8.77 11.25
CA HIS A 176 -17.39 9.35 9.90
C HIS A 176 -16.60 8.69 8.73
N SER A 177 -16.09 7.45 8.83
CA SER A 177 -15.16 6.88 7.81
C SER A 177 -15.79 6.01 6.71
N LEU A 178 -15.10 5.89 5.56
CA LEU A 178 -15.56 5.19 4.34
C LEU A 178 -15.46 3.66 4.47
N MET A 179 -16.61 2.97 4.52
CA MET A 179 -16.71 1.50 4.47
C MET A 179 -16.77 0.98 3.03
N SER A 180 -16.34 -0.26 2.76
CA SER A 180 -16.62 -0.94 1.48
C SER A 180 -18.13 -1.06 1.23
N PHE A 181 -18.62 -0.94 -0.02
CA PHE A 181 -20.07 -1.00 -0.33
C PHE A 181 -20.75 -2.30 0.13
N SER A 182 -20.00 -3.40 0.27
CA SER A 182 -20.55 -4.71 0.62
C SER A 182 -20.37 -5.08 2.10
N GLU A 183 -19.67 -4.30 2.91
CA GLU A 183 -19.32 -4.71 4.27
C GLU A 183 -20.33 -4.23 5.31
N LYS A 184 -21.04 -5.19 5.92
CA LYS A 184 -21.79 -5.03 7.18
C LYS A 184 -20.89 -5.22 8.42
N VAL A 185 -19.57 -5.11 8.26
CA VAL A 185 -18.61 -5.37 9.35
C VAL A 185 -18.35 -4.05 10.06
N SER A 186 -18.62 -3.99 11.37
CA SER A 186 -18.38 -2.78 12.15
C SER A 186 -16.87 -2.55 12.33
N GLU A 187 -16.45 -1.30 12.50
CA GLU A 187 -15.04 -0.93 12.77
C GLU A 187 -14.43 -1.73 13.93
N LEU A 188 -15.24 -2.03 14.94
CA LEU A 188 -14.84 -2.83 16.08
C LEU A 188 -14.42 -4.25 15.65
N GLN A 189 -15.17 -4.87 14.73
CA GLN A 189 -14.80 -6.18 14.17
C GLN A 189 -13.54 -6.09 13.31
N GLN A 190 -13.35 -4.99 12.56
CA GLN A 190 -12.12 -4.77 11.80
C GLN A 190 -10.89 -4.59 12.71
N LYS A 191 -11.07 -3.89 13.84
CA LYS A 191 -10.04 -3.75 14.87
C LYS A 191 -9.70 -5.08 15.52
N GLU A 192 -10.71 -5.85 15.92
CA GLU A 192 -10.52 -7.19 16.49
C GLU A 192 -9.82 -8.13 15.51
N LEU A 193 -10.16 -8.06 14.22
CA LEU A 193 -9.49 -8.83 13.18
C LEU A 193 -8.01 -8.45 13.06
N LEU A 194 -7.69 -7.15 13.02
CA LEU A 194 -6.31 -6.67 13.00
C LEU A 194 -5.52 -7.14 14.23
N ASP A 195 -6.11 -7.02 15.42
CA ASP A 195 -5.50 -7.44 16.68
C ASP A 195 -5.25 -8.96 16.69
N LEU A 196 -6.18 -9.75 16.15
CA LEU A 196 -6.02 -11.19 15.99
C LEU A 196 -4.85 -11.53 15.06
N VAL A 197 -4.73 -10.84 13.92
CA VAL A 197 -3.60 -11.01 12.99
C VAL A 197 -2.28 -10.68 13.68
N VAL A 198 -2.19 -9.52 14.35
CA VAL A 198 -0.98 -9.09 15.07
C VAL A 198 -0.61 -10.07 16.18
N SER A 199 -1.59 -10.52 16.97
CA SER A 199 -1.39 -11.51 18.03
C SER A 199 -0.85 -12.83 17.47
N LYS A 200 -1.41 -13.31 16.35
CA LYS A 200 -0.94 -14.53 15.70
C LYS A 200 0.48 -14.40 15.19
N LEU A 201 0.83 -13.26 14.58
CA LEU A 201 2.19 -12.99 14.11
C LEU A 201 3.20 -12.91 15.26
N LYS A 202 2.84 -12.30 16.40
CA LYS A 202 3.66 -12.31 17.61
C LYS A 202 3.86 -13.71 18.17
N SER A 203 2.81 -14.54 18.17
CA SER A 203 2.92 -15.95 18.54
C SER A 203 3.92 -16.68 17.65
N VAL A 204 3.81 -16.52 16.33
CA VAL A 204 4.74 -17.12 15.36
C VAL A 204 6.18 -16.65 15.60
N LYS A 205 6.41 -15.35 15.85
CA LYS A 205 7.73 -14.82 16.22
C LYS A 205 8.30 -15.55 17.44
N ARG A 206 7.50 -15.70 18.51
CA ARG A 206 7.92 -16.40 19.74
C ARG A 206 8.24 -17.86 19.48
N GLN A 207 7.42 -18.57 18.71
CA GLN A 207 7.62 -19.98 18.37
C GLN A 207 8.88 -20.22 17.53
N ILE A 208 9.23 -19.29 16.63
CA ILE A 208 10.49 -19.34 15.88
C ILE A 208 11.67 -19.09 16.81
N SER A 209 11.60 -18.07 17.67
CA SER A 209 12.69 -17.71 18.57
C SER A 209 12.93 -18.75 19.67
N SER A 210 11.87 -19.37 20.21
CA SER A 210 11.96 -20.47 21.19
C SER A 210 12.46 -21.76 20.55
N GLY A 211 12.24 -21.92 19.24
CA GLY A 211 12.66 -23.08 18.50
C GLY A 211 11.63 -24.17 18.27
N GLU A 212 10.39 -23.93 18.72
CA GLU A 212 9.24 -24.75 18.40
C GLU A 212 9.06 -24.88 16.88
N PHE A 213 9.32 -23.81 16.13
CA PHE A 213 9.43 -23.85 14.68
C PHE A 213 10.90 -23.92 14.23
N SER A 214 11.30 -25.09 13.73
CA SER A 214 12.70 -25.46 13.45
C SER A 214 13.03 -25.61 11.95
N GLY A 215 12.44 -24.76 11.09
CA GLY A 215 12.79 -24.73 9.68
C GLY A 215 14.17 -24.11 9.42
N LEU A 216 14.94 -24.67 8.47
CA LEU A 216 16.24 -24.13 8.02
C LEU A 216 16.18 -22.63 7.68
N ILE A 217 15.03 -22.17 7.18
CA ILE A 217 14.78 -20.78 6.80
C ILE A 217 14.93 -19.82 7.99
N TYR A 218 14.74 -20.30 9.22
CA TYR A 218 14.77 -19.48 10.43
C TYR A 218 16.14 -19.47 11.11
N ASN A 219 17.06 -20.36 10.74
CA ASN A 219 18.31 -20.55 11.47
C ASN A 219 19.18 -19.28 11.50
N LYS A 220 19.23 -18.52 10.41
CA LYS A 220 20.04 -17.28 10.33
C LYS A 220 19.45 -16.12 11.11
N GLU A 221 18.14 -16.10 11.33
CA GLU A 221 17.40 -14.94 11.84
C GLU A 221 16.53 -15.30 13.06
N ARG A 222 16.88 -16.37 13.77
CA ARG A 222 16.06 -16.94 14.85
C ARG A 222 15.80 -15.97 15.99
N THR A 223 16.78 -15.14 16.31
CA THR A 223 16.69 -14.14 17.38
C THR A 223 15.80 -12.95 17.00
N ASN A 224 15.66 -12.64 15.71
CA ASN A 224 14.79 -11.59 15.21
C ASN A 224 14.23 -11.93 13.81
N PRO A 225 13.26 -12.85 13.73
CA PRO A 225 12.76 -13.37 12.47
C PRO A 225 11.81 -12.37 11.80
N TYR A 226 11.76 -12.41 10.47
CA TYR A 226 10.75 -11.69 9.70
C TYR A 226 9.35 -12.26 9.98
N CYS A 227 8.44 -11.41 10.48
CA CYS A 227 7.11 -11.83 10.93
C CYS A 227 6.01 -10.79 10.61
N SER A 228 6.20 -9.93 9.61
CA SER A 228 5.17 -8.97 9.18
C SER A 228 4.28 -9.45 8.03
N HIS A 229 4.67 -10.51 7.34
CA HIS A 229 3.91 -11.06 6.21
C HIS A 229 3.17 -12.33 6.61
N PHE A 230 1.97 -12.52 6.07
CA PHE A 230 1.13 -13.68 6.36
C PHE A 230 0.38 -14.16 5.12
N HIS A 231 -0.02 -15.42 5.17
CA HIS A 231 -0.85 -16.05 4.15
C HIS A 231 -2.33 -15.83 4.49
N PHE A 232 -3.14 -15.60 3.46
CA PHE A 232 -4.58 -15.45 3.58
C PHE A 232 -5.30 -16.18 2.45
N GLN A 233 -6.49 -16.69 2.74
CA GLN A 233 -7.26 -17.44 1.74
C GLN A 233 -7.96 -16.47 0.77
N PRO A 234 -7.81 -16.62 -0.56
CA PRO A 234 -8.38 -15.68 -1.53
C PRO A 234 -9.90 -15.47 -1.41
N ASN A 235 -10.66 -16.53 -1.10
CA ASN A 235 -12.11 -16.45 -0.90
C ASN A 235 -12.53 -15.65 0.34
N LEU A 236 -11.63 -15.43 1.30
CA LEU A 236 -11.87 -14.69 2.52
C LEU A 236 -11.36 -13.24 2.47
N GLU A 237 -10.70 -12.81 1.39
CA GLU A 237 -10.08 -11.47 1.29
C GLU A 237 -11.06 -10.32 1.49
N HIS A 238 -12.36 -10.56 1.27
CA HIS A 238 -13.39 -9.58 1.56
C HIS A 238 -13.43 -9.14 3.03
N PHE A 239 -12.89 -9.91 3.98
CA PHE A 239 -12.74 -9.47 5.37
C PHE A 239 -11.60 -8.46 5.58
N LEU A 240 -10.60 -8.43 4.69
CA LEU A 240 -9.43 -7.55 4.80
C LEU A 240 -9.57 -6.26 3.99
N ARG A 241 -10.57 -6.12 3.12
CA ARG A 241 -10.68 -4.98 2.19
C ARG A 241 -10.69 -3.64 2.90
N THR A 242 -11.43 -3.51 4.01
CA THR A 242 -11.44 -2.26 4.78
C THR A 242 -10.08 -1.98 5.43
N LEU A 243 -9.38 -3.00 5.95
CA LEU A 243 -8.02 -2.84 6.50
C LEU A 243 -7.01 -2.48 5.40
N GLU A 244 -7.15 -3.04 4.21
CA GLU A 244 -6.31 -2.75 3.05
C GLU A 244 -6.54 -1.32 2.52
N LEU A 245 -7.80 -0.94 2.35
CA LEU A 245 -8.20 0.41 1.93
C LEU A 245 -7.63 1.50 2.86
N ASN A 246 -7.54 1.18 4.16
CA ASN A 246 -7.01 2.08 5.19
C ASN A 246 -5.53 1.82 5.52
N PHE A 247 -4.80 1.10 4.68
CA PHE A 247 -3.34 0.90 4.76
C PHE A 247 -2.83 0.18 6.02
N PHE A 248 -3.67 -0.58 6.72
CA PHE A 248 -3.24 -1.44 7.84
C PHE A 248 -2.53 -2.70 7.34
N VAL A 249 -2.99 -3.23 6.21
CA VAL A 249 -2.40 -4.36 5.50
C VAL A 249 -2.32 -4.03 4.02
N THR A 250 -1.48 -4.73 3.28
CA THR A 250 -1.42 -4.57 1.82
C THR A 250 -1.18 -5.91 1.16
N LYS A 251 -1.96 -6.25 0.14
CA LYS A 251 -1.70 -7.44 -0.67
C LYS A 251 -0.35 -7.29 -1.37
N TYR A 252 0.51 -8.27 -1.12
CA TYR A 252 1.90 -8.23 -1.52
C TYR A 252 2.20 -9.15 -2.70
N ASN A 253 1.58 -10.33 -2.71
CA ASN A 253 1.77 -11.31 -3.78
C ASN A 253 0.64 -12.37 -3.75
N GLU A 254 0.50 -13.12 -4.83
CA GLU A 254 -0.24 -14.39 -4.84
C GLU A 254 0.69 -15.56 -5.18
N MET A 255 0.40 -16.73 -4.65
CA MET A 255 1.11 -17.96 -4.98
C MET A 255 0.21 -19.17 -4.88
N VAL A 256 0.64 -20.27 -5.50
CA VAL A 256 0.01 -21.58 -5.35
C VAL A 256 0.79 -22.36 -4.30
N ASN A 257 0.09 -22.87 -3.28
CA ASN A 257 0.72 -23.69 -2.26
C ASN A 257 1.05 -25.10 -2.80
N LYS A 258 1.74 -25.92 -2.00
CA LYS A 258 2.12 -27.29 -2.38
C LYS A 258 0.93 -28.22 -2.72
N LYS A 259 -0.29 -27.84 -2.34
CA LYS A 259 -1.53 -28.59 -2.61
C LYS A 259 -2.28 -28.06 -3.84
N GLY A 260 -1.69 -27.16 -4.63
CA GLY A 260 -2.33 -26.57 -5.79
C GLY A 260 -3.36 -25.48 -5.47
N VAL A 261 -3.47 -25.05 -4.21
CA VAL A 261 -4.45 -24.04 -3.78
C VAL A 261 -3.82 -22.65 -3.83
N LYS A 262 -4.51 -21.69 -4.45
CA LYS A 262 -4.11 -20.29 -4.46
C LYS A 262 -4.13 -19.70 -3.05
N VAL A 263 -3.12 -18.93 -2.71
CA VAL A 263 -2.92 -18.27 -1.43
C VAL A 263 -2.41 -16.86 -1.69
N SER A 264 -3.03 -15.90 -1.03
CA SER A 264 -2.59 -14.50 -1.06
C SER A 264 -1.62 -14.25 0.07
N ILE A 265 -0.65 -13.37 -0.17
CA ILE A 265 0.30 -12.90 0.82
C ILE A 265 0.01 -11.44 1.09
N TYR A 266 -0.23 -11.11 2.36
CA TYR A 266 -0.37 -9.74 2.82
C TYR A 266 0.84 -9.36 3.67
N GLY A 267 1.22 -8.09 3.64
CA GLY A 267 2.16 -7.48 4.57
C GLY A 267 1.42 -6.53 5.52
N LEU A 268 1.76 -6.56 6.81
CA LEU A 268 1.35 -5.52 7.74
C LEU A 268 1.99 -4.18 7.35
N ASN A 269 1.30 -3.09 7.69
CA ASN A 269 1.88 -1.75 7.68
C ASN A 269 3.24 -1.73 8.39
N TYR A 270 4.22 -1.03 7.82
CA TYR A 270 5.58 -0.99 8.36
C TYR A 270 5.62 -0.38 9.77
N GLY A 271 4.96 0.76 9.97
CA GLY A 271 4.91 1.45 11.26
C GLY A 271 4.22 0.61 12.33
N LEU A 272 3.11 -0.05 11.99
CA LEU A 272 2.47 -1.03 12.87
C LEU A 272 3.41 -2.18 13.23
N SER A 273 4.14 -2.71 12.25
CA SER A 273 5.09 -3.80 12.52
C SER A 273 6.18 -3.36 13.48
N LYS A 274 6.72 -2.14 13.30
CA LYS A 274 7.74 -1.55 14.17
C LYS A 274 7.22 -1.40 15.61
N SER A 275 6.06 -0.77 15.80
CA SER A 275 5.48 -0.54 17.14
C SER A 275 5.14 -1.84 17.87
N GLN A 276 4.80 -2.90 17.13
CA GLN A 276 4.51 -4.22 17.68
C GLN A 276 5.76 -5.10 17.82
N ASN A 277 6.95 -4.57 17.56
CA ASN A 277 8.23 -5.30 17.55
C ASN A 277 8.17 -6.55 16.65
N LEU A 278 7.63 -6.39 15.44
CA LEU A 278 7.63 -7.40 14.38
C LEU A 278 8.58 -6.95 13.28
N ARG A 279 9.63 -7.74 13.00
CA ARG A 279 10.58 -7.38 11.94
C ARG A 279 9.88 -7.44 10.58
N TRP A 280 9.91 -6.32 9.88
CA TRP A 280 9.23 -6.18 8.61
C TRP A 280 10.01 -6.86 7.48
N GLY A 281 9.32 -7.65 6.67
CA GLY A 281 9.87 -8.27 5.48
C GLY A 281 9.65 -9.78 5.46
N ARG A 282 10.52 -10.45 4.69
CA ARG A 282 10.54 -11.90 4.52
C ARG A 282 11.98 -12.39 4.44
N PRO A 283 12.25 -13.65 4.78
CA PRO A 283 13.58 -14.23 4.57
C PRO A 283 13.94 -14.17 3.08
N ARG A 284 15.17 -13.72 2.76
CA ARG A 284 15.70 -13.86 1.41
C ARG A 284 15.90 -15.34 1.14
N ARG A 285 15.28 -15.87 0.09
CA ARG A 285 15.69 -17.17 -0.44
C ARG A 285 17.06 -16.96 -1.05
N ASN A 286 18.12 -17.42 -0.37
CA ASN A 286 19.37 -17.64 -1.07
C ASN A 286 19.07 -18.72 -2.11
N ALA A 287 19.38 -18.44 -3.38
CA ALA A 287 19.53 -19.49 -4.38
C ALA A 287 20.51 -20.52 -3.79
N VAL A 288 20.03 -21.73 -3.60
CA VAL A 288 20.87 -22.93 -3.55
C VAL A 288 20.90 -23.45 -4.96
#